data_AF-A0A3N5VZH5-F1
#
_entry.id   AF-A0A3N5VZH5-F1
#
_cell.length_a   1.000
_cell.length_b   1.000
_cell.length_c   1.000
_cell.angle_alpha   90.00
_cell.angle_beta   90.00
_cell.angle_gamma   90.00
#
_symmetry.space_group_name_H-M   'P 1'
#
loop_
_entity.id
_entity.type
_entity.pdbx_description
1 polymer ?
#
loop_
_entity_poly.entity_id
_entity_poly.type
_entity_poly.pdbx_seq_one_letter_code
_entity_poly.pdbx_strand_id
1 'polypeptide(L)'
;MGQHAQSGKQEVEKMTEMTGYLRPDGKVGVRNHVLVLATVSCVNGVIQRISREVPEAVCVSHAFGCGRGGPRDLQILFRILSGMVHHPNVGAVVLIGLGCEVSNTGNLSNLIRDCGKPVEIFNVQECGSLKTAQKGAEAARRLLNEVKTQPRVSISWDKLLVAMECGGSDAMSGVTANPAMGAVSDWIVEKGGTVIFGENTEMIGTDHVLARRAKDEQVAERIVQMVNRADKLAHDIMGNMAGLVISPGNMDGGMSTIAEKSMGCIFKGGATTINQVVDYGEVPTEKGLILQDGPGYDGDSMAGLAASGAQVMFFSTGRGTPAGFPALPVIKVAS
;
A
#
# COMPACT_ATOMS: atom_id res chain seq x y z
N MET A 1 42.21 24.93 4.44
CA MET A 1 41.01 24.56 3.67
C MET A 1 40.64 23.06 3.73
N GLY A 2 41.49 22.15 4.21
CA GLY A 2 41.18 20.70 4.23
C GLY A 2 40.30 20.19 5.38
N GLN A 3 40.29 20.84 6.55
CA GLN A 3 39.54 20.35 7.72
C GLN A 3 38.02 20.62 7.65
N HIS A 4 37.60 21.72 7.03
CA HIS A 4 36.17 22.01 6.82
C HIS A 4 35.52 21.11 5.75
N ALA A 5 36.30 20.61 4.77
CA ALA A 5 35.79 19.69 3.76
C ALA A 5 35.59 18.26 4.29
N GLN A 6 36.40 17.83 5.27
CA GLN A 6 36.24 16.54 5.94
C GLN A 6 35.12 16.55 7.00
N SER A 7 34.92 17.65 7.73
CA SER A 7 33.80 17.76 8.68
C SER A 7 32.45 17.83 7.94
N GLY A 8 32.40 18.50 6.78
CA GLY A 8 31.21 18.52 5.92
C GLY A 8 30.86 17.15 5.32
N LYS A 9 31.86 16.32 4.96
CA LYS A 9 31.61 14.93 4.52
C LYS A 9 31.11 14.04 5.66
N GLN A 10 31.66 14.18 6.87
CA GLN A 10 31.20 13.42 8.04
C GLN A 10 29.83 13.87 8.56
N GLU A 11 29.46 15.15 8.41
CA GLU A 11 28.10 15.63 8.72
C GLU A 11 27.07 15.18 7.67
N VAL A 12 27.45 15.14 6.39
CA VAL A 12 26.62 14.56 5.33
C VAL A 12 26.48 13.04 5.50
N GLU A 13 27.55 12.32 5.87
CA GLU A 13 27.49 10.90 6.22
C GLU A 13 26.69 10.63 7.51
N LYS A 14 26.74 11.52 8.52
CA LYS A 14 25.86 11.41 9.71
C LYS A 14 24.38 11.67 9.41
N MET A 15 24.05 12.39 8.34
CA MET A 15 22.67 12.52 7.84
C MET A 15 22.20 11.31 7.01
N THR A 16 23.04 10.30 6.76
CA THR A 16 22.73 9.18 5.85
C THR A 16 22.30 7.87 6.49
N GLU A 17 22.27 7.74 7.82
CA GLU A 17 21.72 6.54 8.45
C GLU A 17 20.21 6.64 8.62
N MET A 18 19.49 5.95 7.73
CA MET A 18 18.07 5.70 7.89
C MET A 18 17.84 4.89 9.17
N THR A 19 16.84 5.25 9.97
CA THR A 19 16.45 4.50 11.17
C THR A 19 15.01 3.99 11.09
N GLY A 20 14.70 2.90 11.79
CA GLY A 20 13.35 2.33 11.83
C GLY A 20 13.16 1.29 12.94
N TYR A 21 12.04 0.60 12.91
CA TYR A 21 11.66 -0.40 13.90
C TYR A 21 11.81 -1.80 13.29
N LEU A 22 12.80 -2.56 13.76
CA LEU A 22 13.00 -3.94 13.34
C LEU A 22 11.85 -4.82 13.87
N ARG A 23 11.31 -5.67 13.01
CA ARG A 23 10.25 -6.62 13.33
C ARG A 23 10.82 -8.05 13.47
N PRO A 24 10.12 -8.95 14.19
CA PRO A 24 10.58 -10.32 14.36
C PRO A 24 10.77 -11.10 13.05
N ASP A 25 10.02 -10.74 11.99
CA ASP A 25 10.15 -11.30 10.64
C ASP A 25 11.33 -10.71 9.83
N GLY A 26 12.14 -9.84 10.44
CA GLY A 26 13.28 -9.18 9.80
C GLY A 26 12.92 -8.01 8.89
N LYS A 27 11.62 -7.70 8.72
CA LYS A 27 11.17 -6.47 8.06
C LYS A 27 11.35 -5.28 8.98
N VAL A 28 11.23 -4.09 8.42
CA VAL A 28 11.49 -2.84 9.13
C VAL A 28 10.35 -1.86 8.90
N GLY A 29 9.79 -1.29 9.96
CA GLY A 29 8.82 -0.19 9.87
C GLY A 29 9.49 1.18 9.97
N VAL A 30 9.02 2.16 9.18
CA VAL A 30 9.38 3.59 9.35
C VAL A 30 8.46 4.30 10.35
N ARG A 31 7.40 3.62 10.77
CA ARG A 31 6.47 3.97 11.86
C ARG A 31 6.29 2.80 12.81
N ASN A 32 5.68 3.07 13.97
CA ASN A 32 5.35 2.06 14.97
C ASN A 32 3.92 2.20 15.48
N HIS A 33 2.97 1.93 14.60
CA HIS A 33 1.54 2.09 14.87
C HIS A 33 0.99 0.94 15.72
N VAL A 34 0.05 1.27 16.60
CA VAL A 34 -0.97 0.32 17.06
C VAL A 34 -2.16 0.46 16.14
N LEU A 35 -2.48 -0.60 15.42
CA LEU A 35 -3.57 -0.63 14.44
C LEU A 35 -4.83 -1.20 15.08
N VAL A 36 -5.94 -0.45 15.06
CA VAL A 36 -7.27 -0.97 15.40
C VAL A 36 -8.02 -1.21 14.10
N LEU A 37 -8.24 -2.48 13.72
CA LEU A 37 -8.71 -2.87 12.40
C LEU A 37 -10.09 -3.54 12.47
N ALA A 38 -11.04 -3.07 11.67
CA ALA A 38 -12.31 -3.76 11.45
C ALA A 38 -12.19 -4.86 10.39
N THR A 39 -12.77 -6.05 10.68
CA THR A 39 -12.92 -7.15 9.70
C THR A 39 -14.13 -6.98 8.78
N VAL A 40 -15.09 -6.14 9.16
CA VAL A 40 -16.37 -5.93 8.46
C VAL A 40 -16.98 -4.56 8.80
N SER A 41 -17.75 -3.96 7.88
CA SER A 41 -18.32 -2.62 8.09
C SER A 41 -19.29 -2.52 9.28
N CYS A 42 -19.92 -3.64 9.68
CA CYS A 42 -20.89 -3.68 10.79
C CYS A 42 -20.30 -3.24 12.14
N VAL A 43 -18.97 -3.31 12.31
CA VAL A 43 -18.30 -2.91 13.56
C VAL A 43 -17.70 -1.51 13.50
N ASN A 44 -17.89 -0.76 12.42
CA ASN A 44 -17.30 0.57 12.27
C ASN A 44 -17.70 1.53 13.41
N GLY A 45 -18.93 1.41 13.94
CA GLY A 45 -19.35 2.20 15.12
C GLY A 45 -18.48 1.95 16.35
N VAL A 46 -17.99 0.72 16.54
CA VAL A 46 -17.05 0.35 17.62
C VAL A 46 -15.67 0.95 17.34
N ILE A 47 -15.17 0.85 16.10
CA ILE A 47 -13.90 1.48 15.70
C ILE A 47 -13.92 2.98 15.95
N GLN A 48 -14.99 3.67 15.56
CA GLN A 48 -15.14 5.11 15.75
C GLN A 48 -15.27 5.53 17.22
N ARG A 49 -15.75 4.62 18.08
CA ARG A 49 -15.75 4.87 19.53
C ARG A 49 -14.33 4.76 20.09
N ILE A 50 -13.60 3.71 19.71
CA ILE A 50 -12.22 3.49 20.13
C ILE A 50 -11.32 4.65 19.67
N SER A 51 -11.48 5.13 18.43
CA SER A 51 -10.68 6.24 17.88
C SER A 51 -10.83 7.55 18.67
N ARG A 52 -12.02 7.81 19.22
CA ARG A 52 -12.27 8.99 20.08
C ARG A 52 -11.65 8.82 21.47
N GLU A 53 -11.57 7.60 21.98
CA GLU A 53 -11.01 7.30 23.31
C GLU A 53 -9.49 7.14 23.29
N VAL A 54 -8.90 6.74 22.15
CA VAL A 54 -7.48 6.47 21.96
C VAL A 54 -7.03 7.04 20.60
N PRO A 55 -6.95 8.38 20.46
CA PRO A 55 -6.61 9.05 19.19
C PRO A 55 -5.19 8.74 18.70
N GLU A 56 -4.30 8.25 19.55
CA GLU A 56 -2.94 7.84 19.21
C GLU A 56 -2.89 6.50 18.45
N ALA A 57 -3.96 5.69 18.53
CA ALA A 57 -4.07 4.45 17.77
C ALA A 57 -4.60 4.71 16.35
N VAL A 58 -4.03 4.02 15.37
CA VAL A 58 -4.46 4.11 13.99
C VAL A 58 -5.71 3.24 13.82
N CYS A 59 -6.88 3.87 13.78
CA CYS A 59 -8.16 3.17 13.66
C CYS A 59 -8.62 3.11 12.20
N VAL A 60 -8.75 1.91 11.65
CA VAL A 60 -9.14 1.66 10.25
C VAL A 60 -10.50 0.99 10.21
N SER A 61 -11.47 1.72 9.66
CA SER A 61 -12.82 1.22 9.37
C SER A 61 -12.83 0.37 8.09
N HIS A 62 -13.87 -0.44 7.93
CA HIS A 62 -14.03 -1.32 6.78
C HIS A 62 -15.16 -0.83 5.87
N ALA A 63 -14.94 -0.79 4.55
CA ALA A 63 -15.90 -0.21 3.61
C ALA A 63 -17.07 -1.16 3.26
N PHE A 64 -16.85 -2.48 3.33
CA PHE A 64 -17.78 -3.48 2.81
C PHE A 64 -18.43 -4.38 3.87
N GLY A 65 -19.61 -4.91 3.55
CA GLY A 65 -20.22 -6.00 4.32
C GLY A 65 -19.67 -7.36 3.89
N CYS A 66 -19.95 -8.40 4.68
CA CYS A 66 -19.42 -9.76 4.45
C CYS A 66 -20.20 -10.62 3.45
N GLY A 67 -21.30 -10.09 2.88
CA GLY A 67 -22.22 -10.82 1.98
C GLY A 67 -21.99 -10.56 0.49
N ARG A 68 -20.79 -10.11 0.09
CA ARG A 68 -20.46 -9.80 -1.30
C ARG A 68 -19.23 -10.57 -1.75
N GLY A 69 -19.22 -10.94 -3.03
CA GLY A 69 -18.07 -11.54 -3.71
C GLY A 69 -18.07 -13.07 -3.75
N GLY A 70 -17.33 -13.62 -4.71
CA GLY A 70 -17.06 -15.04 -4.83
C GLY A 70 -15.83 -15.49 -4.02
N PRO A 71 -15.39 -16.74 -4.17
CA PRO A 71 -14.22 -17.27 -3.46
C PRO A 71 -12.94 -16.42 -3.64
N ARG A 72 -12.74 -15.86 -4.84
CA ARG A 72 -11.59 -14.98 -5.13
C ARG A 72 -11.63 -13.68 -4.34
N ASP A 73 -12.80 -13.05 -4.22
CA ASP A 73 -12.95 -11.80 -3.46
C ASP A 73 -12.70 -12.02 -1.97
N LEU A 74 -13.13 -13.16 -1.43
CA LEU A 74 -12.82 -13.56 -0.05
C LEU A 74 -11.32 -13.78 0.15
N GLN A 75 -10.62 -14.42 -0.80
CA GLN A 75 -9.17 -14.58 -0.72
C GLN A 75 -8.45 -13.23 -0.73
N ILE A 76 -8.86 -12.31 -1.60
CA ILE A 76 -8.33 -10.95 -1.64
C ILE A 76 -8.60 -10.24 -0.30
N LEU A 77 -9.81 -10.32 0.22
CA LEU A 77 -10.18 -9.71 1.50
C LEU A 77 -9.29 -10.22 2.64
N PHE A 78 -9.14 -11.55 2.76
CA PHE A 78 -8.26 -12.14 3.77
C PHE A 78 -6.80 -11.74 3.59
N ARG A 79 -6.32 -11.64 2.34
CA ARG A 79 -4.97 -11.18 2.02
C ARG A 79 -4.75 -9.73 2.44
N ILE A 80 -5.69 -8.83 2.14
CA ILE A 80 -5.60 -7.43 2.54
C ILE A 80 -5.62 -7.30 4.07
N LEU A 81 -6.57 -7.95 4.76
CA LEU A 81 -6.65 -7.89 6.21
C LEU A 81 -5.40 -8.47 6.88
N SER A 82 -4.92 -9.63 6.43
CA SER A 82 -3.68 -10.23 6.94
C SER A 82 -2.45 -9.37 6.62
N GLY A 83 -2.36 -8.81 5.41
CA GLY A 83 -1.29 -7.91 5.00
C GLY A 83 -1.20 -6.68 5.90
N MET A 84 -2.34 -6.10 6.28
CA MET A 84 -2.38 -4.98 7.23
C MET A 84 -1.89 -5.37 8.64
N VAL A 85 -2.16 -6.60 9.10
CA VAL A 85 -1.61 -7.10 10.37
C VAL A 85 -0.10 -7.32 10.28
N HIS A 86 0.38 -7.85 9.15
CA HIS A 86 1.80 -8.06 8.89
C HIS A 86 2.58 -6.77 8.54
N HIS A 87 1.89 -5.68 8.25
CA HIS A 87 2.48 -4.45 7.75
C HIS A 87 3.66 -3.97 8.62
N PRO A 88 4.85 -3.66 8.05
CA PRO A 88 6.04 -3.35 8.85
C PRO A 88 5.90 -2.11 9.76
N ASN A 89 5.15 -1.09 9.31
CA ASN A 89 4.80 0.08 10.12
C ASN A 89 3.89 -0.20 11.32
N VAL A 90 3.29 -1.39 11.43
CA VAL A 90 2.41 -1.79 12.53
C VAL A 90 3.21 -2.63 13.52
N GLY A 91 3.26 -2.18 14.77
CA GLY A 91 3.95 -2.85 15.88
C GLY A 91 3.04 -3.76 16.70
N ALA A 92 1.74 -3.46 16.75
CA ALA A 92 0.72 -4.27 17.41
C ALA A 92 -0.68 -4.02 16.82
N VAL A 93 -1.61 -4.95 17.03
CA VAL A 93 -2.97 -4.89 16.45
C VAL A 93 -4.05 -5.17 17.48
N VAL A 94 -5.15 -4.43 17.39
CA VAL A 94 -6.46 -4.78 17.96
C VAL A 94 -7.44 -5.03 16.81
N LEU A 95 -7.85 -6.28 16.64
CA LEU A 95 -8.78 -6.69 15.59
C LEU A 95 -10.20 -6.74 16.16
N ILE A 96 -11.13 -6.01 15.54
CA ILE A 96 -12.54 -5.98 15.93
C ILE A 96 -13.36 -6.70 14.86
N GLY A 97 -13.98 -7.81 15.25
CA GLY A 97 -14.92 -8.57 14.43
C GLY A 97 -16.37 -8.43 14.91
N LEU A 98 -17.32 -8.76 14.04
CA LEU A 98 -18.72 -8.86 14.48
C LEU A 98 -18.95 -10.20 15.19
N GLY A 99 -18.42 -11.28 14.63
CA GLY A 99 -18.52 -12.67 15.12
C GLY A 99 -19.26 -13.61 14.16
N CYS A 100 -19.93 -13.09 13.13
CA CYS A 100 -20.72 -13.88 12.17
C CYS A 100 -20.34 -13.64 10.70
N GLU A 101 -19.36 -12.78 10.43
CA GLU A 101 -18.90 -12.46 9.08
C GLU A 101 -18.19 -13.65 8.42
N VAL A 102 -18.25 -13.74 7.09
CA VAL A 102 -17.51 -14.77 6.33
C VAL A 102 -15.98 -14.58 6.49
N SER A 103 -15.54 -13.32 6.56
CA SER A 103 -14.19 -12.90 6.97
C SER A 103 -13.95 -13.02 8.48
N ASN A 104 -14.51 -14.07 9.12
CA ASN A 104 -14.46 -14.18 10.57
C ASN A 104 -13.03 -14.21 11.09
N THR A 105 -12.92 -13.70 12.32
CA THR A 105 -11.67 -13.63 13.07
C THR A 105 -11.02 -15.00 13.25
N GLY A 106 -11.77 -16.11 13.27
CA GLY A 106 -11.23 -17.46 13.35
C GLY A 106 -10.39 -17.86 12.13
N ASN A 107 -10.91 -17.66 10.92
CA ASN A 107 -10.19 -17.92 9.67
C ASN A 107 -9.00 -16.97 9.50
N LEU A 108 -9.19 -15.68 9.81
CA LEU A 108 -8.12 -14.69 9.76
C LEU A 108 -7.01 -14.99 10.78
N SER A 109 -7.34 -15.53 11.95
CA SER A 109 -6.36 -15.89 12.99
C SER A 109 -5.29 -16.86 12.50
N ASN A 110 -5.66 -17.80 11.60
CA ASN A 110 -4.69 -18.73 11.02
C ASN A 110 -3.71 -18.04 10.07
N LEU A 111 -4.14 -16.97 9.41
CA LEU A 111 -3.33 -16.20 8.48
C LEU A 111 -2.44 -15.16 9.17
N ILE A 112 -2.58 -14.94 10.48
CA ILE A 112 -1.85 -13.89 11.23
C ILE A 112 -1.07 -14.44 12.43
N ARG A 113 -1.13 -15.75 12.67
CA ARG A 113 -0.51 -16.40 13.84
C ARG A 113 1.00 -16.25 13.85
N ASP A 114 1.61 -16.20 12.68
CA ASP A 114 3.04 -16.10 12.44
C ASP A 114 3.55 -14.66 12.33
N CYS A 115 2.69 -13.63 12.48
CA CYS A 115 3.11 -12.24 12.35
C CYS A 115 4.14 -11.78 13.39
N GLY A 116 4.31 -12.53 14.49
CA GLY A 116 5.28 -12.27 15.55
C GLY A 116 4.99 -11.01 16.38
N LYS A 117 3.86 -10.33 16.16
CA LYS A 117 3.47 -9.10 16.85
C LYS A 117 2.34 -9.37 17.83
N PRO A 118 2.18 -8.54 18.88
CA PRO A 118 1.00 -8.61 19.74
C PRO A 118 -0.28 -8.33 18.93
N VAL A 119 -1.23 -9.27 18.99
CA VAL A 119 -2.55 -9.15 18.37
C VAL A 119 -3.61 -9.50 19.41
N GLU A 120 -4.55 -8.58 19.66
CA GLU A 120 -5.76 -8.84 20.44
C GLU A 120 -6.98 -8.86 19.53
N ILE A 121 -7.91 -9.79 19.79
CA ILE A 121 -9.09 -10.00 18.94
C ILE A 121 -10.34 -9.92 19.82
N PHE A 122 -11.32 -9.13 19.40
CA PHE A 122 -12.62 -9.04 20.06
C PHE A 122 -13.77 -9.14 19.07
N ASN A 123 -14.78 -9.95 19.38
CA ASN A 123 -16.00 -10.05 18.59
C ASN A 123 -17.18 -9.36 19.30
N VAL A 124 -17.91 -8.52 18.57
CA VAL A 124 -19.02 -7.73 19.12
C VAL A 124 -20.17 -8.62 19.62
N GLN A 125 -20.47 -9.73 18.96
CA GLN A 125 -21.57 -10.63 19.37
C GLN A 125 -21.29 -11.38 20.69
N GLU A 126 -20.05 -11.41 21.18
CA GLU A 126 -19.72 -12.07 22.45
C GLU A 126 -20.12 -11.25 23.68
N CYS A 127 -20.13 -9.91 23.57
CA CYS A 127 -20.38 -9.06 24.74
C CYS A 127 -21.04 -7.70 24.46
N GLY A 128 -21.45 -7.45 23.21
CA GLY A 128 -22.09 -6.22 22.77
C GLY A 128 -21.11 -5.09 22.43
N SER A 129 -21.59 -4.11 21.66
CA SER A 129 -20.74 -3.05 21.08
C SER A 129 -20.05 -2.18 22.11
N LEU A 130 -20.74 -1.78 23.19
CA LEU A 130 -20.18 -0.90 24.22
C LEU A 130 -19.01 -1.56 24.96
N LYS A 131 -19.22 -2.80 25.41
CA LYS A 131 -18.19 -3.55 26.14
C LYS A 131 -17.01 -3.94 25.25
N THR A 132 -17.28 -4.22 23.97
CA THR A 132 -16.23 -4.44 22.97
C THR A 132 -15.39 -3.20 22.73
N ALA A 133 -16.01 -2.02 22.64
CA ALA A 133 -15.29 -0.75 22.52
C ALA A 133 -14.39 -0.48 23.72
N GLN A 134 -14.89 -0.71 24.94
CA GLN A 134 -14.10 -0.56 26.19
C GLN A 134 -12.87 -1.48 26.19
N LYS A 135 -13.07 -2.78 25.92
CA LYS A 135 -11.97 -3.75 25.81
C LYS A 135 -10.96 -3.36 24.72
N GLY A 136 -11.44 -2.95 23.55
CA GLY A 136 -10.59 -2.53 22.45
C GLY A 136 -9.75 -1.28 22.78
N ALA A 137 -10.34 -0.31 23.49
CA ALA A 137 -9.63 0.88 23.95
C ALA A 137 -8.58 0.56 25.04
N GLU A 138 -8.91 -0.30 25.99
CA GLU A 138 -7.98 -0.79 27.02
C GLU A 138 -6.79 -1.52 26.40
N ALA A 139 -7.06 -2.44 25.46
CA ALA A 139 -6.06 -3.15 24.68
C ALA A 139 -5.16 -2.18 23.91
N ALA A 140 -5.74 -1.23 23.18
CA ALA A 140 -4.99 -0.25 22.41
C ALA A 140 -4.04 0.58 23.29
N ARG A 141 -4.49 1.05 24.45
CA ARG A 141 -3.65 1.79 25.42
C ARG A 141 -2.49 0.94 25.95
N ARG A 142 -2.76 -0.31 26.28
CA ARG A 142 -1.74 -1.25 26.75
C ARG A 142 -0.68 -1.50 25.67
N LEU A 143 -1.12 -1.78 24.45
CA LEU A 143 -0.25 -2.01 23.31
C LEU A 143 0.56 -0.77 22.92
N LEU A 144 -0.01 0.43 23.04
CA LEU A 144 0.70 1.70 22.81
C LEU A 144 1.89 1.84 23.77
N ASN A 145 1.70 1.51 25.06
CA ASN A 145 2.78 1.53 26.03
C ASN A 145 3.86 0.47 25.72
N GLU A 146 3.45 -0.71 25.25
CA GLU A 146 4.37 -1.78 24.87
C GLU A 146 5.24 -1.37 23.66
N VAL A 147 4.63 -0.95 22.55
CA VAL A 147 5.37 -0.59 21.32
C VAL A 147 6.23 0.66 21.50
N LYS A 148 5.86 1.58 22.41
CA LYS A 148 6.65 2.79 22.71
C LYS A 148 8.04 2.48 23.28
N THR A 149 8.23 1.29 23.88
CA THR A 149 9.54 0.86 24.41
C THR A 149 10.49 0.33 23.34
N GLN A 150 10.00 0.09 22.12
CA GLN A 150 10.82 -0.44 21.03
C GLN A 150 11.75 0.65 20.49
N PRO A 151 13.08 0.45 20.53
CA PRO A 151 14.03 1.44 20.03
C PRO A 151 14.02 1.49 18.50
N ARG A 152 14.34 2.67 17.95
CA ARG A 152 14.72 2.77 16.54
C ARG A 152 16.15 2.28 16.37
N VAL A 153 16.39 1.51 15.32
CA VAL A 153 17.71 0.98 14.94
C VAL A 153 18.12 1.53 13.57
N SER A 154 19.42 1.57 13.27
CA SER A 154 19.92 1.87 11.92
C SER A 154 19.48 0.77 10.95
N ILE A 155 19.02 1.18 9.77
CA ILE A 155 18.42 0.29 8.77
C ILE A 155 19.03 0.58 7.40
N SER A 156 19.26 -0.48 6.64
CA SER A 156 19.77 -0.38 5.28
C SER A 156 18.62 -0.25 4.26
N TRP A 157 18.93 0.34 3.11
CA TRP A 157 17.97 0.61 2.02
C TRP A 157 17.33 -0.66 1.45
N ASP A 158 18.03 -1.80 1.50
CA ASP A 158 17.53 -3.12 1.06
C ASP A 158 16.31 -3.61 1.85
N LYS A 159 16.04 -3.02 3.03
CA LYS A 159 14.86 -3.35 3.85
C LYS A 159 13.61 -2.57 3.45
N LEU A 160 13.70 -1.58 2.57
CA LEU A 160 12.54 -0.81 2.13
C LEU A 160 11.80 -1.48 0.98
N LEU A 161 10.48 -1.36 1.06
CA LEU A 161 9.50 -1.53 0.01
C LEU A 161 8.75 -0.19 -0.10
N VAL A 162 8.96 0.53 -1.20
CA VAL A 162 8.34 1.84 -1.44
C VAL A 162 7.28 1.71 -2.52
N ALA A 163 6.09 2.23 -2.25
CA ALA A 163 4.98 2.25 -3.19
C ALA A 163 4.98 3.53 -4.05
N MET A 164 4.64 3.41 -5.32
CA MET A 164 4.37 4.53 -6.22
C MET A 164 2.93 4.45 -6.70
N GLU A 165 2.19 5.56 -6.56
CA GLU A 165 0.77 5.67 -6.89
C GLU A 165 0.52 6.98 -7.64
N CYS A 166 -0.48 6.99 -8.52
CA CYS A 166 -1.05 8.21 -9.09
C CYS A 166 -2.45 8.47 -8.53
N GLY A 167 -2.89 9.73 -8.54
CA GLY A 167 -4.28 10.07 -8.26
C GLY A 167 -4.91 10.84 -9.40
N GLY A 168 -5.30 12.08 -9.13
CA GLY A 168 -5.77 13.00 -10.15
C GLY A 168 -4.66 13.39 -11.12
N SER A 169 -4.32 12.52 -12.08
CA SER A 169 -3.44 12.80 -13.22
C SER A 169 -3.92 14.03 -14.00
N ASP A 170 -2.97 14.82 -14.46
CA ASP A 170 -3.12 15.95 -15.39
C ASP A 170 -2.11 15.81 -16.55
N ALA A 171 -2.12 16.77 -17.48
CA ALA A 171 -1.21 16.80 -18.61
C ALA A 171 0.28 16.92 -18.22
N MET A 172 0.58 17.41 -17.01
CA MET A 172 1.96 17.57 -16.53
C MET A 172 2.49 16.30 -15.84
N SER A 173 1.60 15.44 -15.36
CA SER A 173 1.94 14.26 -14.57
C SER A 173 2.97 13.35 -15.24
N GLY A 174 2.80 13.09 -16.54
CA GLY A 174 3.70 12.25 -17.33
C GLY A 174 5.05 12.90 -17.70
N VAL A 175 5.22 14.20 -17.47
CA VAL A 175 6.43 14.96 -17.84
C VAL A 175 7.13 15.63 -16.63
N THR A 176 6.48 15.71 -15.47
CA THR A 176 7.04 16.26 -14.21
C THR A 176 7.07 15.21 -13.10
N ALA A 177 5.94 14.99 -12.42
CA ALA A 177 5.86 14.21 -11.18
C ALA A 177 6.20 12.73 -11.38
N ASN A 178 5.66 12.08 -12.41
CA ASN A 178 5.91 10.65 -12.65
C ASN A 178 7.36 10.39 -13.07
N PRO A 179 8.00 11.18 -13.95
CA PRO A 179 9.44 11.07 -14.18
C PRO A 179 10.30 11.29 -12.93
N ALA A 180 9.94 12.25 -12.07
CA ALA A 180 10.65 12.47 -10.80
C ALA A 180 10.51 11.26 -9.85
N MET A 181 9.30 10.70 -9.73
CA MET A 181 9.07 9.45 -9.00
C MET A 181 9.83 8.27 -9.61
N GLY A 182 9.93 8.21 -10.94
CA GLY A 182 10.73 7.21 -11.64
C GLY A 182 12.22 7.29 -11.31
N ALA A 183 12.79 8.49 -11.24
CA ALA A 183 14.17 8.68 -10.81
C ALA A 183 14.40 8.24 -9.35
N VAL A 184 13.43 8.49 -8.46
CA VAL A 184 13.45 7.98 -7.08
C VAL A 184 13.35 6.46 -7.06
N SER A 185 12.50 5.88 -7.92
CA SER A 185 12.34 4.43 -8.05
C SER A 185 13.67 3.77 -8.41
N ASP A 186 14.31 4.23 -9.48
CA ASP A 186 15.59 3.68 -9.94
C ASP A 186 16.69 3.82 -8.87
N TRP A 187 16.73 4.95 -8.16
CA TRP A 187 17.68 5.16 -7.06
C TRP A 187 17.46 4.20 -5.89
N ILE A 188 16.21 3.95 -5.48
CA ILE A 188 15.90 2.98 -4.40
C ILE A 188 16.33 1.57 -4.82
N VAL A 189 16.04 1.19 -6.07
CA VAL A 189 16.43 -0.12 -6.61
C VAL A 189 17.95 -0.26 -6.66
N GLU A 190 18.68 0.78 -7.07
CA GLU A 190 20.16 0.82 -7.05
C GLU A 190 20.73 0.60 -5.63
N LYS A 191 20.05 1.10 -4.60
CA LYS A 191 20.40 0.87 -3.19
C LYS A 191 19.98 -0.50 -2.65
N GLY A 192 19.47 -1.39 -3.50
CA GLY A 192 19.03 -2.75 -3.16
C GLY A 192 17.62 -2.83 -2.56
N GLY A 193 16.90 -1.71 -2.49
CA GLY A 193 15.51 -1.66 -2.04
C GLY A 193 14.53 -2.24 -3.06
N THR A 194 13.26 -2.28 -2.67
CA THR A 194 12.16 -2.70 -3.55
C THR A 194 11.24 -1.51 -3.82
N VAL A 195 10.78 -1.38 -5.06
CA VAL A 195 9.73 -0.43 -5.45
C VAL A 195 8.57 -1.21 -6.03
N ILE A 196 7.35 -0.88 -5.61
CA ILE A 196 6.12 -1.50 -6.10
C ILE A 196 5.16 -0.44 -6.63
N PHE A 197 4.53 -0.71 -7.77
CA PHE A 197 3.45 0.14 -8.27
C PHE A 197 2.39 -0.69 -9.00
N GLY A 198 1.17 -0.18 -9.04
CA GLY A 198 0.03 -0.85 -9.67
C GLY A 198 -0.74 0.08 -10.59
N GLU A 199 -2.07 0.00 -10.52
CA GLU A 199 -3.04 0.70 -11.38
C GLU A 199 -3.15 0.04 -12.77
N ASN A 200 -3.58 -1.23 -12.82
CA ASN A 200 -3.58 -2.03 -14.04
C ASN A 200 -4.39 -1.42 -15.20
N THR A 201 -5.50 -0.72 -14.91
CA THR A 201 -6.29 0.03 -15.88
C THR A 201 -5.54 1.23 -16.45
N GLU A 202 -4.58 1.79 -15.69
CA GLU A 202 -3.70 2.87 -16.13
C GLU A 202 -2.44 2.35 -16.82
N MET A 203 -2.40 1.06 -17.18
CA MET A 203 -1.35 0.48 -18.02
C MET A 203 -1.89 0.00 -19.37
N ILE A 204 -3.18 0.20 -19.66
CA ILE A 204 -3.81 -0.23 -20.91
C ILE A 204 -3.08 0.40 -22.11
N GLY A 205 -2.61 -0.46 -23.01
CA GLY A 205 -1.82 -0.07 -24.19
C GLY A 205 -0.32 0.09 -23.95
N THR A 206 0.21 -0.26 -22.77
CA THR A 206 1.65 -0.16 -22.44
C THR A 206 2.34 -1.50 -22.20
N ASP A 207 1.62 -2.60 -22.37
CA ASP A 207 2.07 -3.99 -22.22
C ASP A 207 3.41 -4.24 -22.94
N HIS A 208 3.53 -3.84 -24.20
CA HIS A 208 4.73 -4.00 -25.00
C HIS A 208 5.93 -3.19 -24.48
N VAL A 209 5.70 -2.04 -23.85
CA VAL A 209 6.76 -1.21 -23.23
C VAL A 209 7.25 -1.86 -21.95
N LEU A 210 6.33 -2.28 -21.09
CA LEU A 210 6.64 -2.92 -19.82
C LEU A 210 7.28 -4.30 -20.02
N ALA A 211 6.78 -5.12 -20.95
CA ALA A 211 7.29 -6.46 -21.22
C ALA A 211 8.76 -6.45 -21.70
N ARG A 212 9.18 -5.44 -22.47
CA ARG A 212 10.60 -5.28 -22.87
C ARG A 212 11.55 -5.04 -21.69
N ARG A 213 11.03 -4.65 -20.52
CA ARG A 213 11.79 -4.41 -19.29
C ARG A 213 11.72 -5.59 -18.32
N ALA A 214 10.99 -6.65 -18.64
CA ALA A 214 10.87 -7.82 -17.77
C ALA A 214 12.23 -8.52 -17.60
N LYS A 215 12.49 -9.08 -16.42
CA LYS A 215 13.71 -9.86 -16.16
C LYS A 215 13.83 -11.11 -17.03
N ASP A 216 12.68 -11.71 -17.39
CA ASP A 216 12.58 -12.94 -18.16
C ASP A 216 11.21 -13.02 -18.89
N GLU A 217 11.06 -14.05 -19.72
CA GLU A 217 9.85 -14.30 -20.51
C GLU A 217 8.62 -14.55 -19.62
N GLN A 218 8.79 -15.22 -18.48
CA GLN A 218 7.69 -15.50 -17.55
C GLN A 218 7.11 -14.20 -16.96
N VAL A 219 7.97 -13.27 -16.55
CA VAL A 219 7.54 -11.95 -16.07
C VAL A 219 6.93 -11.13 -17.21
N ALA A 220 7.51 -11.18 -18.43
CA ALA A 220 6.93 -10.50 -19.59
C ALA A 220 5.51 -10.98 -19.90
N GLU A 221 5.28 -12.29 -19.90
CA GLU A 221 3.94 -12.88 -20.08
C GLU A 221 2.97 -12.44 -18.98
N ARG A 222 3.41 -12.45 -17.72
CA ARG A 222 2.59 -11.99 -16.58
C ARG A 222 2.17 -10.53 -16.72
N ILE A 223 3.05 -9.66 -17.22
CA ILE A 223 2.76 -8.25 -17.51
C ILE A 223 1.69 -8.14 -18.61
N VAL A 224 1.90 -8.81 -19.74
CA VAL A 224 0.96 -8.77 -20.87
C VAL A 224 -0.41 -9.28 -20.45
N GLN A 225 -0.46 -10.39 -19.70
CA GLN A 225 -1.71 -10.93 -19.18
C GLN A 225 -2.42 -9.97 -18.22
N MET A 226 -1.68 -9.29 -17.34
CA MET A 226 -2.24 -8.29 -16.42
C MET A 226 -2.92 -7.16 -17.18
N VAL A 227 -2.21 -6.55 -18.14
CA VAL A 227 -2.74 -5.42 -18.93
C VAL A 227 -3.93 -5.87 -19.79
N ASN A 228 -3.83 -7.01 -20.47
CA ASN A 228 -4.91 -7.54 -21.32
C ASN A 228 -6.15 -7.91 -20.51
N ARG A 229 -6.00 -8.41 -19.27
CA ARG A 229 -7.14 -8.64 -18.37
C ARG A 229 -7.83 -7.35 -17.97
N ALA A 230 -7.06 -6.30 -17.67
CA ALA A 230 -7.61 -4.99 -17.33
C ALA A 230 -8.37 -4.38 -18.53
N ASP A 231 -7.77 -4.44 -19.73
CA ASP A 231 -8.40 -3.94 -20.96
C ASP A 231 -9.68 -4.71 -21.31
N LYS A 232 -9.63 -6.05 -21.23
CA LYS A 232 -10.82 -6.88 -21.43
C LYS A 232 -11.92 -6.55 -20.43
N LEU A 233 -11.58 -6.42 -19.14
CA LEU A 233 -12.56 -6.09 -18.10
C LEU A 233 -13.20 -4.72 -18.35
N ALA A 234 -12.42 -3.73 -18.78
CA ALA A 234 -12.93 -2.42 -19.14
C ALA A 234 -13.94 -2.49 -20.30
N HIS A 235 -13.64 -3.28 -21.33
CA HIS A 235 -14.56 -3.53 -22.45
C HIS A 235 -15.80 -4.32 -22.04
N ASP A 236 -15.66 -5.33 -21.20
CA ASP A 236 -16.78 -6.14 -20.71
C ASP A 236 -17.77 -5.31 -19.88
N ILE A 237 -17.27 -4.34 -19.09
CA ILE A 237 -18.09 -3.46 -18.24
C ILE A 237 -18.66 -2.27 -19.01
N MET A 238 -17.83 -1.60 -19.81
CA MET A 238 -18.16 -0.29 -20.39
C MET A 238 -18.46 -0.33 -21.90
N GLY A 239 -18.26 -1.47 -22.57
CA GLY A 239 -18.47 -1.63 -24.00
C GLY A 239 -17.70 -0.58 -24.81
N ASN A 240 -18.40 0.13 -25.69
CA ASN A 240 -17.82 1.18 -26.54
C ASN A 240 -17.22 2.36 -25.73
N MET A 241 -17.53 2.48 -24.44
CA MET A 241 -16.97 3.50 -23.57
C MET A 241 -15.62 3.10 -22.97
N ALA A 242 -15.07 1.91 -23.24
CA ALA A 242 -13.79 1.47 -22.68
C ALA A 242 -12.60 2.40 -22.96
N GLY A 243 -12.62 3.17 -24.06
CA GLY A 243 -11.63 4.23 -24.31
C GLY A 243 -11.68 5.38 -23.29
N LEU A 244 -12.75 5.46 -22.49
CA LEU A 244 -12.99 6.43 -21.42
C LEU A 244 -12.67 5.89 -20.02
N VAL A 245 -11.75 4.91 -19.88
CA VAL A 245 -11.14 4.56 -18.57
C VAL A 245 -10.21 5.69 -18.10
N ILE A 246 -10.70 6.93 -18.19
CA ILE A 246 -10.07 8.16 -17.80
C ILE A 246 -11.12 8.92 -16.99
N SER A 247 -10.77 9.31 -15.75
CA SER A 247 -11.76 9.98 -14.91
C SER A 247 -12.08 11.37 -15.49
N PRO A 248 -13.30 11.92 -15.26
CA PRO A 248 -13.61 13.29 -15.64
C PRO A 248 -12.57 14.30 -15.14
N GLY A 249 -12.05 14.07 -13.92
CA GLY A 249 -11.00 14.91 -13.36
C GLY A 249 -9.66 14.85 -14.11
N ASN A 250 -9.35 13.76 -14.82
CA ASN A 250 -8.16 13.68 -15.66
C ASN A 250 -8.35 14.37 -17.02
N MET A 251 -9.54 14.25 -17.61
CA MET A 251 -9.87 14.97 -18.86
C MET A 251 -9.86 16.48 -18.65
N ASP A 252 -10.44 16.96 -17.54
CA ASP A 252 -10.33 18.37 -17.12
C ASP A 252 -8.88 18.81 -16.91
N GLY A 253 -8.01 17.87 -16.51
CA GLY A 253 -6.58 18.05 -16.33
C GLY A 253 -5.78 18.07 -17.65
N GLY A 254 -6.43 17.95 -18.81
CA GLY A 254 -5.81 18.07 -20.13
C GLY A 254 -5.43 16.75 -20.81
N MET A 255 -5.85 15.60 -20.28
CA MET A 255 -5.53 14.29 -20.85
C MET A 255 -6.57 13.85 -21.90
N SER A 256 -6.11 13.36 -23.06
CA SER A 256 -6.98 13.09 -24.21
C SER A 256 -7.31 11.60 -24.40
N THR A 257 -6.40 10.68 -24.06
CA THR A 257 -6.62 9.23 -24.25
C THR A 257 -6.09 8.40 -23.08
N ILE A 258 -6.61 7.18 -22.92
CA ILE A 258 -6.07 6.22 -21.94
C ILE A 258 -4.63 5.82 -22.24
N ALA A 259 -4.23 5.74 -23.51
CA ALA A 259 -2.86 5.41 -23.89
C ALA A 259 -1.88 6.52 -23.48
N GLU A 260 -2.23 7.79 -23.70
CA GLU A 260 -1.43 8.94 -23.25
C GLU A 260 -1.25 8.93 -21.72
N LYS A 261 -2.34 8.71 -20.99
CA LYS A 261 -2.32 8.56 -19.53
C LYS A 261 -1.44 7.41 -19.10
N SER A 262 -1.60 6.25 -19.74
CA SER A 262 -0.87 5.05 -19.36
C SER A 262 0.62 5.19 -19.62
N MET A 263 1.02 5.85 -20.71
CA MET A 263 2.42 6.17 -20.99
C MET A 263 3.02 7.04 -19.89
N GLY A 264 2.32 8.08 -19.43
CA GLY A 264 2.75 8.90 -18.29
C GLY A 264 2.79 8.11 -16.98
N CYS A 265 1.83 7.21 -16.77
CA CYS A 265 1.67 6.41 -15.57
C CYS A 265 2.87 5.47 -15.34
N ILE A 266 3.34 4.77 -16.39
CA ILE A 266 4.44 3.81 -16.27
C ILE A 266 5.82 4.45 -15.94
N PHE A 267 5.99 5.76 -16.16
CA PHE A 267 7.23 6.46 -15.80
C PHE A 267 7.51 6.47 -14.30
N LYS A 268 6.49 6.34 -13.45
CA LYS A 268 6.67 6.29 -11.99
C LYS A 268 7.49 5.08 -11.53
N GLY A 269 7.53 4.02 -12.35
CA GLY A 269 8.39 2.85 -12.15
C GLY A 269 9.83 3.02 -12.63
N GLY A 270 10.24 4.19 -13.12
CA GLY A 270 11.59 4.44 -13.62
C GLY A 270 11.94 3.59 -14.85
N ALA A 271 13.23 3.26 -15.00
CA ALA A 271 13.79 2.55 -16.14
C ALA A 271 14.40 1.16 -15.80
N THR A 272 14.54 0.82 -14.52
CA THR A 272 15.07 -0.49 -14.08
C THR A 272 14.24 -1.69 -14.57
N THR A 273 14.86 -2.88 -14.54
CA THR A 273 14.24 -4.18 -14.87
C THR A 273 13.08 -4.50 -13.93
N ILE A 274 11.96 -4.93 -14.50
CA ILE A 274 10.80 -5.42 -13.75
C ILE A 274 11.06 -6.88 -13.37
N ASN A 275 11.17 -7.13 -12.06
CA ASN A 275 11.63 -8.41 -11.53
C ASN A 275 10.50 -9.35 -11.16
N GLN A 276 9.30 -8.83 -10.90
CA GLN A 276 8.15 -9.63 -10.51
C GLN A 276 6.85 -8.87 -10.83
N VAL A 277 5.81 -9.62 -11.18
CA VAL A 277 4.43 -9.17 -11.06
C VAL A 277 3.83 -9.93 -9.87
N VAL A 278 3.09 -9.24 -9.00
CA VAL A 278 2.37 -9.79 -7.84
C VAL A 278 0.88 -9.52 -7.97
N ASP A 279 0.04 -10.34 -7.35
CA ASP A 279 -1.39 -10.09 -7.27
C ASP A 279 -1.70 -8.94 -6.29
N TYR A 280 -2.90 -8.36 -6.39
CA TYR A 280 -3.37 -7.33 -5.46
C TYR A 280 -3.21 -7.73 -3.97
N GLY A 281 -2.41 -6.94 -3.23
CA GLY A 281 -2.11 -7.16 -1.81
C GLY A 281 -1.11 -8.27 -1.50
N GLU A 282 -0.49 -8.88 -2.52
CA GLU A 282 0.51 -9.92 -2.34
C GLU A 282 1.89 -9.32 -2.04
N VAL A 283 2.55 -9.84 -1.00
CA VAL A 283 3.89 -9.41 -0.61
C VAL A 283 4.91 -9.88 -1.65
N PRO A 284 5.72 -8.99 -2.25
CA PRO A 284 6.76 -9.38 -3.19
C PRO A 284 7.81 -10.30 -2.56
N THR A 285 8.29 -11.27 -3.33
CA THR A 285 9.36 -12.19 -2.93
C THR A 285 10.71 -11.79 -3.53
N GLU A 286 10.70 -10.95 -4.56
CA GLU A 286 11.88 -10.43 -5.25
C GLU A 286 12.21 -8.99 -4.81
N LYS A 287 13.48 -8.60 -4.99
CA LYS A 287 13.94 -7.21 -4.84
C LYS A 287 13.91 -6.48 -6.18
N GLY A 288 14.04 -5.16 -6.16
CA GLY A 288 14.00 -4.32 -7.36
C GLY A 288 12.60 -3.79 -7.68
N LEU A 289 12.27 -3.67 -8.97
CA LEU A 289 10.99 -3.11 -9.41
C LEU A 289 9.92 -4.20 -9.56
N ILE A 290 8.77 -3.97 -8.96
CA ILE A 290 7.65 -4.91 -8.89
C ILE A 290 6.37 -4.25 -9.42
N LEU A 291 5.60 -4.97 -10.23
CA LEU A 291 4.24 -4.56 -10.60
C LEU A 291 3.20 -5.28 -9.75
N GLN A 292 2.18 -4.57 -9.30
CA GLN A 292 1.02 -5.16 -8.65
C GLN A 292 -0.19 -5.16 -9.61
N ASP A 293 -0.77 -6.33 -9.86
CA ASP A 293 -2.05 -6.46 -10.57
C ASP A 293 -3.19 -6.04 -9.65
N GLY A 294 -3.36 -4.73 -9.51
CA GLY A 294 -4.37 -4.07 -8.68
C GLY A 294 -5.13 -2.98 -9.43
N PRO A 295 -6.30 -2.56 -8.92
CA PRO A 295 -7.15 -1.55 -9.55
C PRO A 295 -6.48 -0.18 -9.59
N GLY A 296 -6.96 0.73 -10.45
CA GLY A 296 -6.47 2.12 -10.54
C GLY A 296 -7.25 3.15 -9.73
N TYR A 297 -8.17 2.75 -8.85
CA TYR A 297 -8.88 3.69 -7.97
C TYR A 297 -8.04 3.97 -6.72
N ASP A 298 -7.73 5.24 -6.44
CA ASP A 298 -6.79 5.67 -5.39
C ASP A 298 -6.93 4.84 -4.10
N GLY A 299 -8.12 4.83 -3.49
CA GLY A 299 -8.34 4.17 -2.20
C GLY A 299 -8.09 2.66 -2.23
N ASP A 300 -8.47 1.99 -3.32
CA ASP A 300 -8.28 0.55 -3.49
C ASP A 300 -6.81 0.27 -3.84
N SER A 301 -6.23 0.95 -4.82
CA SER A 301 -4.82 0.77 -5.19
C SER A 301 -3.89 0.93 -3.99
N MET A 302 -4.08 2.02 -3.23
CA MET A 302 -3.32 2.31 -2.01
C MET A 302 -3.47 1.21 -0.95
N ALA A 303 -4.68 0.64 -0.78
CA ALA A 303 -4.92 -0.44 0.16
C ALA A 303 -4.16 -1.72 -0.22
N GLY A 304 -4.12 -2.07 -1.51
CA GLY A 304 -3.30 -3.18 -2.01
C GLY A 304 -1.82 -2.96 -1.77
N LEU A 305 -1.29 -1.80 -2.17
CA LEU A 305 0.12 -1.47 -2.01
C LEU A 305 0.55 -1.45 -0.53
N ALA A 306 -0.31 -0.94 0.36
CA ALA A 306 -0.11 -1.00 1.80
C ALA A 306 -0.09 -2.45 2.31
N ALA A 307 -1.09 -3.27 1.93
CA ALA A 307 -1.18 -4.66 2.37
C ALA A 307 0.00 -5.52 1.89
N SER A 308 0.59 -5.19 0.74
CA SER A 308 1.84 -5.79 0.24
C SER A 308 3.06 -5.46 1.10
N GLY A 309 2.92 -4.54 2.06
CA GLY A 309 3.90 -4.22 3.11
C GLY A 309 4.71 -2.96 2.86
N ALA A 310 4.31 -2.10 1.91
CA ALA A 310 5.04 -0.88 1.59
C ALA A 310 5.13 0.05 2.82
N GLN A 311 6.35 0.49 3.17
CA GLN A 311 6.54 1.33 4.35
C GLN A 311 6.28 2.81 4.09
N VAL A 312 6.42 3.26 2.85
CA VAL A 312 6.24 4.64 2.39
C VAL A 312 5.58 4.59 1.02
N MET A 313 4.75 5.57 0.72
CA MET A 313 4.13 5.72 -0.59
C MET A 313 4.35 7.12 -1.14
N PHE A 314 4.79 7.20 -2.39
CA PHE A 314 4.74 8.44 -3.16
C PHE A 314 3.44 8.45 -3.97
N PHE A 315 2.79 9.60 -3.98
CA PHE A 315 1.51 9.77 -4.64
C PHE A 315 1.57 11.04 -5.49
N SER A 316 1.62 10.89 -6.80
CA SER A 316 1.57 12.04 -7.72
C SER A 316 0.15 12.53 -7.92
N THR A 317 -0.02 13.84 -8.05
CA THR A 317 -1.32 14.42 -8.37
C THR A 317 -1.21 15.83 -8.95
N GLY A 318 -1.99 16.08 -10.00
CA GLY A 318 -2.27 17.42 -10.53
C GLY A 318 -3.47 18.09 -9.89
N ARG A 319 -4.09 17.45 -8.89
CA ARG A 319 -5.29 17.94 -8.20
C ARG A 319 -5.04 17.99 -6.70
N GLY A 320 -5.72 18.90 -6.00
CA GLY A 320 -5.65 19.02 -4.53
C GLY A 320 -6.34 17.88 -3.78
N THR A 321 -6.01 16.62 -4.09
CA THR A 321 -6.63 15.45 -3.44
C THR A 321 -6.14 15.29 -1.99
N PRO A 322 -7.05 15.10 -1.03
CA PRO A 322 -6.69 14.84 0.36
C PRO A 322 -6.35 13.37 0.62
N ALA A 323 -6.34 12.51 -0.43
CA ALA A 323 -6.12 11.07 -0.27
C ALA A 323 -4.83 10.78 0.51
N GLY A 324 -4.94 9.95 1.53
CA GLY A 324 -3.82 9.48 2.35
C GLY A 324 -4.14 8.08 2.85
N PHE A 325 -3.16 7.43 3.48
CA PHE A 325 -3.34 6.09 4.00
C PHE A 325 -3.03 6.02 5.51
N PRO A 326 -3.88 5.42 6.35
CA PRO A 326 -3.68 5.47 7.80
C PRO A 326 -2.40 4.79 8.31
N ALA A 327 -1.96 3.71 7.65
CA ALA A 327 -0.89 2.84 8.17
C ALA A 327 0.53 3.21 7.70
N LEU A 328 0.67 4.15 6.75
CA LEU A 328 1.96 4.52 6.18
C LEU A 328 1.97 5.99 5.72
N PRO A 329 3.13 6.67 5.80
CA PRO A 329 3.27 8.03 5.29
C PRO A 329 3.11 8.09 3.77
N VAL A 330 2.23 8.98 3.32
CA VAL A 330 2.00 9.28 1.89
C VAL A 330 2.64 10.62 1.56
N ILE A 331 3.64 10.61 0.68
CA ILE A 331 4.36 11.78 0.19
C ILE A 331 3.66 12.25 -1.08
N LYS A 332 3.03 13.43 -1.00
CA LYS A 332 2.35 14.05 -2.16
C LYS A 332 3.36 14.74 -3.07
N VAL A 333 3.30 14.41 -4.36
CA VAL A 333 4.12 15.03 -5.41
C VAL A 333 3.19 15.76 -6.37
N ALA A 334 3.25 17.09 -6.38
CA ALA A 334 2.46 17.89 -7.30
C ALA A 334 3.07 17.84 -8.72
N SER A 335 2.22 17.76 -9.74
CA SER A 335 2.62 17.85 -11.16
C SER A 335 2.55 19.26 -11.72
#